data_AF-A0A0B5HRU2-F1
#
_entry.id   AF-A0A0B5HRU2-F1
#
_cell.length_a   1.000
_cell.length_b   1.000
_cell.length_c   1.000
_cell.angle_alpha   90.00
_cell.angle_beta   90.00
_cell.angle_gamma   90.00
#
_symmetry.space_group_name_H-M   'P 1'
#
loop_
_entity.id
_entity.type
_entity.pdbx_description
1 polymer ?
#
loop_
_entity_poly.entity_id
_entity_poly.type
_entity_poly.pdbx_seq_one_letter_code
_entity_poly.pdbx_strand_id
1 'polypeptide(L)'
;MSLIKSAMRAIGVTLAGGILYVGSLVGFSKLASLNSPEIKSQGQLEQLLGEERASLEIGEDIFINAIFNSDYIYGCYGYATVSCSWKSAEKEYTIIIPVSGTVSDLKHEIYHIADGHTDWGYELTSRAMPEDFDGFKFWAYYLFYAEPQAVIYELTGLKP
;
A
#
# COMPACT_ATOMS: atom_id res chain seq x y z
N MET A 1 -42.67 8.53 5.07
CA MET A 1 -41.49 8.03 5.82
C MET A 1 -40.70 9.24 6.28
N SER A 2 -40.27 9.35 7.55
CA SER A 2 -39.59 10.58 8.00
C SER A 2 -38.21 10.72 7.34
N LEU A 3 -37.78 11.96 7.09
CA LEU A 3 -36.45 12.30 6.56
C LEU A 3 -35.34 11.61 7.36
N ILE A 4 -35.47 11.59 8.68
CA ILE A 4 -34.53 10.94 9.62
C ILE A 4 -34.42 9.43 9.34
N LYS A 5 -35.55 8.73 9.17
CA LYS A 5 -35.53 7.28 8.87
C LYS A 5 -34.87 6.98 7.52
N SER A 6 -35.09 7.84 6.53
CA SER A 6 -34.48 7.71 5.20
C SER A 6 -32.97 7.95 5.25
N ALA A 7 -32.53 8.97 5.98
CA ALA A 7 -31.11 9.27 6.20
C ALA A 7 -30.39 8.14 6.96
N MET A 8 -30.98 7.62 8.04
CA MET A 8 -30.39 6.50 8.79
C MET A 8 -30.25 5.23 7.95
N ARG A 9 -31.24 4.96 7.09
CA ARG A 9 -31.15 3.82 6.14
C ARG A 9 -30.03 4.03 5.12
N ALA A 10 -29.89 5.23 4.57
CA ALA A 10 -28.82 5.54 3.64
C ALA A 10 -27.44 5.37 4.29
N ILE A 11 -27.24 5.92 5.49
CA ILE A 11 -26.00 5.74 6.27
C ILE A 11 -25.71 4.26 6.50
N GLY A 12 -26.70 3.48 6.94
CA GLY A 12 -26.52 2.05 7.18
C GLY A 12 -26.12 1.26 5.93
N VAL A 13 -26.73 1.55 4.78
CA VAL A 13 -26.39 0.90 3.50
C VAL A 13 -24.98 1.30 3.05
N THR A 14 -24.63 2.59 3.15
CA THR A 14 -23.29 3.08 2.78
C THR A 14 -22.20 2.46 3.64
N LEU A 15 -22.41 2.37 4.97
CA LEU A 15 -21.46 1.72 5.88
C LEU A 15 -21.28 0.24 5.56
N ALA A 16 -22.38 -0.49 5.32
CA ALA A 16 -22.31 -1.90 4.95
C ALA A 16 -21.57 -2.11 3.63
N GLY A 17 -21.83 -1.27 2.62
CA GLY A 17 -21.11 -1.28 1.35
C GLY A 17 -19.62 -1.00 1.51
N GLY A 18 -19.25 -0.01 2.33
CA GLY A 18 -17.87 0.32 2.65
C GLY A 18 -17.12 -0.81 3.35
N ILE A 19 -17.75 -1.48 4.33
CA ILE A 19 -17.16 -2.64 5.02
C ILE A 19 -16.93 -3.80 4.05
N LEU A 20 -17.92 -4.11 3.20
CA LEU A 20 -17.78 -5.16 2.20
C LEU A 20 -16.65 -4.85 1.21
N TYR A 21 -16.51 -3.59 0.82
CA TYR A 21 -15.47 -3.13 -0.08
C TYR A 21 -14.07 -3.28 0.53
N VAL A 22 -13.83 -2.72 1.71
CA VAL A 22 -12.53 -2.82 2.42
C VAL A 22 -12.21 -4.28 2.73
N GLY A 23 -13.19 -5.05 3.19
CA GLY A 23 -13.04 -6.49 3.44
C GLY A 23 -12.65 -7.27 2.19
N SER A 24 -13.16 -6.86 1.02
CA SER A 24 -12.80 -7.49 -0.27
C SER A 24 -11.36 -7.18 -0.66
N LEU A 25 -10.90 -5.93 -0.51
CA LEU A 25 -9.50 -5.57 -0.77
C LEU A 25 -8.54 -6.38 0.09
N VAL A 26 -8.76 -6.43 1.40
CA VAL A 26 -7.95 -7.24 2.33
C VAL A 26 -7.98 -8.73 1.94
N GLY A 27 -9.15 -9.24 1.56
CA GLY A 27 -9.31 -10.62 1.09
C GLY A 27 -8.53 -10.92 -0.18
N PHE A 28 -8.53 -10.00 -1.15
CA PHE A 28 -7.80 -10.11 -2.41
C PHE A 28 -6.29 -10.06 -2.20
N SER A 29 -5.77 -9.10 -1.43
CA SER A 29 -4.34 -9.06 -1.08
C SER A 29 -3.91 -10.32 -0.33
N LYS A 30 -4.74 -10.80 0.60
CA LYS A 30 -4.44 -12.06 1.31
C LYS A 30 -4.38 -13.25 0.35
N LEU A 31 -5.30 -13.32 -0.60
CA LEU A 31 -5.31 -14.37 -1.62
C LEU A 31 -4.06 -14.28 -2.52
N ALA A 32 -3.67 -13.07 -2.93
CA ALA A 32 -2.48 -12.83 -3.74
C ALA A 32 -1.21 -13.31 -3.01
N SER A 33 -1.03 -12.87 -1.77
CA SER A 33 0.08 -13.27 -0.89
C SER A 33 0.13 -14.79 -0.69
N LEU A 34 -1.01 -15.44 -0.39
CA LEU A 34 -1.06 -16.91 -0.19
C LEU A 34 -0.72 -17.73 -1.45
N ASN A 35 -0.93 -17.18 -2.65
CA ASN A 35 -0.63 -17.85 -3.91
C ASN A 35 0.70 -17.39 -4.53
N SER A 36 1.42 -16.49 -3.86
CA SER A 36 2.69 -15.96 -4.32
C SER A 36 3.87 -16.71 -3.68
N PRO A 37 4.98 -16.91 -4.41
CA PRO A 37 6.21 -17.42 -3.81
C PRO A 37 6.69 -16.51 -2.66
N GLU A 38 7.21 -17.14 -1.60
CA GLU A 38 7.92 -16.44 -0.53
C GLU A 38 9.30 -15.95 -1.01
N ILE A 39 9.70 -14.77 -0.55
CA ILE A 39 11.06 -14.25 -0.74
C ILE A 39 11.97 -14.91 0.30
N LYS A 40 13.09 -15.47 -0.14
CA LYS A 40 13.96 -16.32 0.70
C LYS A 40 15.22 -15.62 1.19
N SER A 41 15.57 -14.47 0.62
CA SER A 41 16.80 -13.74 0.98
C SER A 41 16.76 -12.28 0.52
N GLN A 42 17.64 -11.48 1.11
CA GLN A 42 17.89 -10.09 0.69
C GLN A 42 18.32 -10.00 -0.79
N GLY A 43 19.22 -10.88 -1.26
CA GLY A 43 19.65 -10.85 -2.66
C GLY A 43 18.52 -11.18 -3.65
N GLN A 44 17.61 -12.09 -3.28
CA GLN A 44 16.41 -12.36 -4.09
C GLN A 44 15.45 -11.16 -4.10
N LEU A 45 15.27 -10.48 -2.95
CA LEU A 45 14.46 -9.26 -2.85
C LEU A 45 15.00 -8.17 -3.79
N GLU A 46 16.31 -7.93 -3.79
CA GLU A 46 16.96 -6.93 -4.64
C GLU A 46 16.82 -7.26 -6.14
N GLN A 47 16.93 -8.54 -6.51
CA GLN A 47 16.72 -8.96 -7.89
C GLN A 47 15.28 -8.69 -8.33
N LEU A 48 14.29 -9.16 -7.55
CA LEU A 48 12.88 -8.96 -7.86
C LEU A 48 12.51 -7.48 -7.87
N LEU A 49 13.07 -6.67 -6.97
CA LEU A 49 12.90 -5.22 -6.98
C LEU A 49 13.38 -4.64 -8.31
N GLY A 50 14.52 -5.07 -8.83
CA GLY A 50 15.02 -4.64 -10.14
C GLY A 50 14.07 -4.97 -11.29
N GLU A 51 13.49 -6.17 -11.28
CA GLU A 51 12.51 -6.63 -12.27
C GLU A 51 11.22 -5.77 -12.22
N GLU A 52 10.68 -5.54 -11.02
CA GLU A 52 9.47 -4.75 -10.82
C GLU A 52 9.69 -3.25 -11.11
N ARG A 53 10.85 -2.70 -10.77
CA ARG A 53 11.23 -1.32 -11.13
C ARG A 53 11.21 -1.11 -12.64
N ALA A 54 11.74 -2.08 -13.40
CA ALA A 54 11.73 -2.05 -14.85
C ALA A 54 10.30 -2.18 -15.40
N SER A 55 9.49 -3.08 -14.84
CA SER A 55 8.08 -3.28 -15.21
C SER A 55 7.24 -2.02 -15.03
N LEU A 56 7.45 -1.30 -13.92
CA LEU A 56 6.70 -0.10 -13.57
C LEU A 56 7.25 1.20 -14.17
N GLU A 57 8.38 1.11 -14.89
CA GLU A 57 9.08 2.25 -15.50
C GLU A 57 9.50 3.31 -14.47
N ILE A 58 9.92 2.87 -13.28
CA ILE A 58 10.40 3.76 -12.22
C ILE A 58 11.75 4.37 -12.64
N GLY A 59 11.83 5.70 -12.65
CA GLY A 59 13.03 6.44 -13.06
C GLY A 59 14.31 6.02 -12.33
N GLU A 60 15.43 6.03 -13.05
CA GLU A 60 16.75 5.68 -12.51
C GLU A 60 17.21 6.64 -11.40
N ASP A 61 16.64 7.85 -11.34
CA ASP A 61 16.92 8.86 -10.33
C ASP A 61 16.18 8.64 -9.00
N ILE A 62 15.27 7.66 -8.94
CA ILE A 62 14.58 7.26 -7.71
C ILE A 62 15.38 6.15 -7.02
N PHE A 63 15.83 6.41 -5.80
CA PHE A 63 16.49 5.40 -4.96
C PHE A 63 15.44 4.64 -4.14
N ILE A 64 15.46 3.30 -4.22
CA ILE A 64 14.59 2.43 -3.41
C ILE A 64 15.47 1.45 -2.64
N ASN A 65 15.50 1.59 -1.33
CA ASN A 65 16.15 0.65 -0.42
C ASN A 65 15.14 -0.42 0.02
N ALA A 66 15.34 -1.69 -0.36
CA ALA A 66 14.48 -2.78 0.08
C ALA A 66 15.17 -3.60 1.18
N ILE A 67 14.47 -3.85 2.28
CA ILE A 67 15.01 -4.54 3.45
C ILE A 67 14.19 -5.80 3.70
N PHE A 68 14.85 -6.96 3.63
CA PHE A 68 14.31 -8.24 4.05
C PHE A 68 14.57 -8.42 5.55
N ASN A 69 13.54 -8.35 6.38
CA ASN A 69 13.72 -8.16 7.82
C ASN A 69 12.98 -9.20 8.68
N SER A 70 13.71 -9.87 9.58
CA SER A 70 13.17 -10.80 10.59
C SER A 70 12.73 -10.12 11.89
N ASP A 71 13.31 -8.95 12.18
CA ASP A 71 13.29 -8.32 13.49
C ASP A 71 12.32 -7.12 13.54
N TYR A 72 11.66 -6.83 12.42
CA TYR A 72 10.65 -5.77 12.32
C TYR A 72 9.33 -6.19 12.99
N ILE A 73 9.31 -6.11 14.31
CA ILE A 73 8.10 -6.21 15.15
C ILE A 73 7.31 -4.87 15.13
N TYR A 74 7.82 -3.81 14.50
CA TYR A 74 7.12 -2.53 14.39
C TYR A 74 7.17 -2.04 12.93
N GLY A 75 6.12 -2.31 12.14
CA GLY A 75 5.95 -1.77 10.79
C GLY A 75 5.69 -0.26 10.76
N CYS A 76 5.30 0.28 9.60
CA CYS A 76 5.16 1.72 9.33
C CYS A 76 4.21 2.51 10.27
N TYR A 77 3.49 1.85 11.18
CA TYR A 77 2.62 2.47 12.18
C TYR A 77 2.65 1.75 13.54
N GLY A 78 3.74 1.05 13.84
CA GLY A 78 3.92 0.33 15.10
C GLY A 78 3.19 -1.01 15.22
N TYR A 79 2.71 -1.55 14.09
CA TYR A 79 2.13 -2.90 14.00
C TYR A 79 3.16 -3.89 13.48
N ALA A 80 3.41 -4.96 14.24
CA ALA A 80 4.24 -6.07 13.82
C ALA A 80 3.64 -6.76 12.59
N THR A 81 4.48 -7.16 11.63
CA THR A 81 4.25 -8.19 10.60
C THR A 81 3.68 -7.83 9.22
N VAL A 82 3.49 -6.56 8.86
CA VAL A 82 3.04 -6.18 7.50
C VAL A 82 4.19 -5.67 6.62
N SER A 83 4.15 -5.94 5.32
CA SER A 83 4.95 -5.18 4.35
C SER A 83 4.54 -3.72 4.40
N CYS A 84 5.49 -2.83 4.13
CA CYS A 84 5.17 -1.44 3.92
C CYS A 84 6.25 -0.71 3.13
N SER A 85 5.85 0.42 2.56
CA SER A 85 6.70 1.37 1.88
C SER A 85 6.50 2.77 2.45
N TRP A 86 7.57 3.55 2.49
CA TRP A 86 7.50 4.97 2.81
C TRP A 86 8.60 5.74 2.09
N LYS A 87 8.33 7.02 1.87
CA LYS A 87 9.31 7.95 1.34
C LYS A 87 10.17 8.48 2.50
N SER A 88 11.48 8.37 2.39
CA SER A 88 12.45 8.83 3.39
C SER A 88 13.08 10.18 3.02
N ALA A 89 13.19 10.49 1.73
CA ALA A 89 13.63 11.78 1.20
C ALA A 89 13.01 12.06 -0.18
N GLU A 90 13.30 13.22 -0.78
CA GLU A 90 12.66 13.70 -2.03
C GLU A 90 12.64 12.66 -3.17
N LYS A 91 13.68 11.83 -3.27
CA LYS A 91 13.81 10.74 -4.25
C LYS A 91 14.23 9.42 -3.63
N GLU A 92 14.03 9.27 -2.32
CA GLU A 92 14.45 8.08 -1.59
C GLU A 92 13.25 7.43 -0.93
N TYR A 93 13.10 6.13 -1.16
CA TYR A 93 12.04 5.31 -0.63
C TYR A 93 12.64 4.09 0.05
N THR A 94 11.93 3.60 1.05
CA THR A 94 12.26 2.32 1.69
C THR A 94 11.07 1.38 1.58
N ILE A 95 11.35 0.13 1.23
CA ILE A 95 10.41 -0.98 1.30
C ILE A 95 10.91 -1.93 2.37
N ILE A 96 10.01 -2.38 3.25
CA ILE A 96 10.28 -3.48 4.18
C ILE A 96 9.41 -4.66 3.81
N ILE A 97 10.05 -5.82 3.62
CA ILE A 97 9.39 -7.10 3.44
C ILE A 97 9.74 -8.00 4.64
N PRO A 98 8.74 -8.55 5.38
CA PRO A 98 9.01 -9.47 6.47
C PRO A 98 9.60 -10.79 5.96
N VAL A 99 10.22 -11.60 6.83
CA VAL A 99 10.77 -12.92 6.42
C VAL A 99 9.72 -13.88 5.85
N SER A 100 8.46 -13.73 6.25
CA SER A 100 7.32 -14.45 5.69
C SER A 100 6.71 -13.76 4.47
N GLY A 101 7.33 -12.69 3.98
CA GLY A 101 6.84 -11.90 2.87
C GLY A 101 7.04 -12.59 1.53
N THR A 102 6.21 -12.19 0.58
CA THR A 102 6.02 -12.83 -0.71
C THR A 102 6.27 -11.85 -1.85
N VAL A 103 6.42 -12.37 -3.06
CA VAL A 103 6.54 -11.54 -4.28
C VAL A 103 5.33 -10.61 -4.44
N SER A 104 4.12 -11.04 -4.05
CA SER A 104 2.92 -10.20 -4.02
C SER A 104 3.11 -8.97 -3.14
N ASP A 105 3.64 -9.16 -1.93
CA ASP A 105 3.84 -8.07 -0.98
C ASP A 105 4.83 -7.04 -1.57
N LEU A 106 5.91 -7.49 -2.22
CA LEU A 106 6.82 -6.60 -2.95
C LEU A 106 6.11 -5.83 -4.06
N LYS A 107 5.28 -6.50 -4.87
CA LYS A 107 4.53 -5.86 -5.96
C LYS A 107 3.58 -4.79 -5.46
N HIS A 108 2.89 -5.07 -4.35
CA HIS A 108 2.00 -4.12 -3.71
C HIS A 108 2.75 -2.86 -3.26
N GLU A 109 3.84 -3.04 -2.51
CA GLU A 109 4.62 -1.91 -1.97
C GLU A 109 5.34 -1.09 -3.04
N ILE A 110 5.89 -1.73 -4.07
CA ILE A 110 6.58 -1.00 -5.13
C ILE A 110 5.60 -0.27 -6.05
N TYR A 111 4.38 -0.79 -6.23
CA TYR A 111 3.33 -0.06 -6.92
C TYR A 111 2.97 1.24 -6.20
N HIS A 112 2.95 1.22 -4.86
CA HIS A 112 2.68 2.43 -4.09
C HIS A 112 3.67 3.57 -4.39
N ILE A 113 4.94 3.22 -4.58
CA ILE A 113 6.00 4.15 -4.98
C ILE A 113 5.80 4.60 -6.43
N ALA A 114 5.50 3.68 -7.34
CA ALA A 114 5.35 3.98 -8.77
C ALA A 114 4.16 4.90 -9.08
N ASP A 115 3.04 4.73 -8.37
CA ASP A 115 1.85 5.59 -8.47
C ASP A 115 2.01 6.91 -7.70
N GLY A 116 3.08 7.05 -6.90
CA GLY A 116 3.45 8.28 -6.21
C GLY A 116 2.62 8.61 -4.97
N HIS A 117 1.73 7.72 -4.52
CA HIS A 117 0.94 7.99 -3.32
C HIS A 117 1.70 7.72 -2.01
N THR A 118 2.82 6.98 -2.05
CA THR A 118 3.77 6.91 -0.92
C THR A 118 4.32 8.29 -0.55
N ASP A 119 4.30 9.27 -1.47
CA ASP A 119 4.75 10.65 -1.22
C ASP A 119 3.87 11.37 -0.21
N TRP A 120 2.57 11.08 -0.20
CA TRP A 120 1.59 11.78 0.63
C TRP A 120 1.79 11.43 2.11
N GLY A 121 2.14 10.18 2.43
CA GLY A 121 2.46 9.77 3.80
C GLY A 121 3.70 10.48 4.36
N TYR A 122 4.71 10.72 3.51
CA TYR A 122 5.88 11.51 3.87
C TYR A 122 5.55 12.99 4.05
N GLU A 123 4.73 13.58 3.19
CA GLU A 123 4.31 14.98 3.34
C GLU A 123 3.52 15.20 4.64
N LEU A 124 2.77 14.20 5.12
CA LEU A 124 2.02 14.28 6.38
C LEU A 124 2.87 14.10 7.64
N THR A 125 4.03 13.43 7.54
CA THR A 125 4.88 13.07 8.69
C THR A 125 6.18 13.88 8.78
N SER A 126 6.72 14.32 7.64
CA SER A 126 8.00 15.06 7.55
C SER A 126 7.84 16.57 7.40
N ARG A 127 6.67 17.03 6.95
CA ARG A 127 6.30 18.44 6.90
C ARG A 127 5.19 18.65 7.94
N ALA A 128 5.17 19.80 8.62
CA ALA A 128 4.04 20.14 9.47
C ALA A 128 2.76 19.99 8.63
N MET A 129 1.79 19.20 9.11
CA MET A 129 0.53 18.99 8.40
C MET A 129 -0.01 20.37 7.96
N PRO A 130 -0.30 20.58 6.66
CA PRO A 130 -0.92 21.81 6.20
C PRO A 130 -2.19 22.08 7.02
N GLU A 131 -2.44 23.35 7.39
CA GLU A 131 -3.63 23.72 8.16
C GLU A 131 -4.94 23.37 7.44
N ASP A 132 -4.88 23.18 6.12
CA ASP A 132 -5.98 22.79 5.24
C ASP A 132 -6.01 21.29 4.90
N PHE A 133 -5.23 20.46 5.59
CA PHE A 133 -5.24 19.02 5.38
C PHE A 133 -6.61 18.40 5.70
N ASP A 134 -7.26 17.86 4.67
CA ASP A 134 -8.53 17.15 4.79
C ASP A 134 -8.25 15.63 4.88
N GLY A 135 -8.15 15.14 6.12
CA GLY A 135 -7.90 13.72 6.39
C GLY A 135 -8.96 12.80 5.79
N PHE A 136 -10.21 13.25 5.64
CA PHE A 136 -11.24 12.44 5.01
C PHE A 136 -10.99 12.29 3.51
N LYS A 137 -10.61 13.36 2.81
CA LYS A 137 -10.22 13.27 1.39
C LYS A 137 -9.01 12.39 1.19
N PHE A 138 -8.00 12.49 2.06
CA PHE A 138 -6.84 11.61 2.02
C PHE A 138 -7.26 10.14 2.17
N TRP A 139 -7.99 9.79 3.22
CA TRP A 139 -8.45 8.41 3.44
C TRP A 139 -9.36 7.91 2.32
N ALA A 140 -10.23 8.76 1.78
CA ALA A 140 -11.08 8.41 0.65
C ALA A 140 -10.27 8.14 -0.62
N TYR A 141 -9.29 9.00 -0.94
CA TYR A 141 -8.36 8.76 -2.05
C TYR A 141 -7.59 7.46 -1.83
N TYR A 142 -7.04 7.27 -0.64
CA TYR A 142 -6.24 6.10 -0.30
C TYR A 142 -7.05 4.80 -0.45
N LEU A 143 -8.23 4.72 0.17
CA LEU A 143 -9.05 3.51 0.17
C LEU A 143 -9.77 3.24 -1.15
N PHE A 144 -10.20 4.28 -1.86
CA PHE A 144 -11.02 4.12 -3.07
C PHE A 144 -10.25 4.24 -4.39
N TYR A 145 -9.00 4.68 -4.34
CA TYR A 145 -8.13 4.79 -5.51
C TYR A 145 -6.80 4.07 -5.30
N ALA A 146 -5.94 4.53 -4.38
CA ALA A 146 -4.57 4.03 -4.27
C ALA A 146 -4.47 2.53 -3.96
N GLU A 147 -5.12 2.08 -2.88
CA GLU A 147 -5.11 0.68 -2.42
C GLU A 147 -5.64 -0.30 -3.48
N PRO A 148 -6.82 -0.08 -4.10
CA PRO A 148 -7.30 -0.94 -5.18
C PRO A 148 -6.33 -1.15 -6.31
N GLN A 149 -5.63 -0.10 -6.74
CA GLN A 149 -4.70 -0.22 -7.86
C GLN A 149 -3.48 -1.05 -7.48
N ALA A 150 -2.98 -0.93 -6.25
CA ALA A 150 -1.93 -1.79 -5.73
C ALA A 150 -2.39 -3.25 -5.65
N VAL A 151 -3.62 -3.50 -5.20
CA VAL A 151 -4.22 -4.85 -5.16
C VAL A 151 -4.40 -5.45 -6.56
N ILE A 152 -4.80 -4.64 -7.55
CA ILE A 152 -4.92 -5.09 -8.94
C ILE A 152 -3.53 -5.41 -9.49
N TYR A 153 -2.54 -4.56 -9.25
CA TYR A 153 -1.17 -4.78 -9.72
C TYR A 153 -0.55 -6.03 -9.09
N GLU A 154 -0.66 -6.24 -7.78
CA GLU A 154 -0.08 -7.42 -7.15
C GLU A 154 -0.69 -8.73 -7.68
N LEU A 155 -2.00 -8.72 -7.96
CA LEU A 155 -2.73 -9.89 -8.48
C LEU A 155 -2.40 -10.19 -9.96
N THR A 156 -2.19 -9.16 -10.77
CA THR A 156 -2.18 -9.29 -12.23
C THR A 156 -0.84 -8.98 -12.88
N GLY A 157 0.02 -8.21 -12.20
CA GLY A 157 1.22 -7.58 -12.77
C GLY A 157 0.91 -6.52 -13.83
N LEU A 158 -0.36 -6.15 -14.02
CA LEU A 158 -0.77 -5.14 -14.99
C LEU A 158 -0.82 -3.78 -14.32
N LYS A 159 -0.07 -2.82 -14.86
CA LYS A 159 -0.20 -1.41 -14.48
C LYS A 159 -1.62 -0.96 -14.86
N PRO A 160 -2.47 -0.60 -13.89
CA PRO A 160 -3.84 -0.18 -14.15
C PRO A 160 -3.93 1.20 -14.85
#